data_AF-A0A949RR98-F1
#
_entry.id   AF-A0A949RR98-F1
#
_cell.length_a   1.000
_cell.length_b   1.000
_cell.length_c   1.000
_cell.angle_alpha   90.00
_cell.angle_beta   90.00
_cell.angle_gamma   90.00
#
_symmetry.space_group_name_H-M   'P 1'
#
loop_
_entity.id
_entity.type
_entity.pdbx_description
1 polymer ?
#
loop_
_entity_poly.entity_id
_entity_poly.type
_entity_poly.pdbx_seq_one_letter_code
_entity_poly.pdbx_strand_id
1 'polypeptide(L)'
;MSLASEFQEFAMNGSVVDMAVGVIVGGAFGKIATSLTTDVIMPPIGLLLGKVDFNNLFIDLSGKGYPTLAAAKAAGAPTLNYGIFIQTCLDFFIVAFAIFLVIRWINKLRGVKPAPTA
;
A
#
# COMPACT_ATOMS: atom_id res chain seq x y z
N MET A 1 42.09 1.92 1.47
CA MET A 1 41.80 0.97 0.39
C MET A 1 41.07 1.77 -0.70
N SER A 2 40.69 1.18 -1.84
CA SER A 2 39.90 1.92 -2.83
C SER A 2 38.45 2.05 -2.33
N LEU A 3 37.79 3.19 -2.59
CA LEU A 3 36.35 3.35 -2.31
C LEU A 3 35.50 2.23 -2.94
N ALA A 4 35.93 1.68 -4.08
CA ALA A 4 35.24 0.56 -4.73
C ALA A 4 35.36 -0.74 -3.92
N SER A 5 36.53 -1.01 -3.32
CA SER A 5 36.71 -2.18 -2.43
C SER A 5 35.91 -2.04 -1.14
N GLU A 6 35.85 -0.83 -0.56
CA GLU A 6 35.10 -0.56 0.67
C GLU A 6 33.57 -0.63 0.41
N PHE A 7 33.12 -0.17 -0.75
CA PHE A 7 31.72 -0.33 -1.17
C PHE A 7 31.36 -1.79 -1.44
N GLN A 8 32.25 -2.57 -2.06
CA GLN A 8 32.02 -3.99 -2.27
C GLN A 8 31.92 -4.75 -0.95
N GLU A 9 32.80 -4.49 0.02
CA GLU A 9 32.72 -5.09 1.37
C GLU A 9 31.42 -4.71 2.09
N PHE A 10 31.01 -3.44 1.99
CA PHE A 10 29.74 -2.97 2.55
C PHE A 10 28.53 -3.65 1.89
N ALA A 11 28.51 -3.73 0.55
CA ALA A 11 27.43 -4.33 -0.21
C ALA A 11 27.34 -5.86 -0.02
N MET A 12 28.48 -6.52 0.25
CA MET A 12 28.53 -7.96 0.56
C MET A 12 28.17 -8.27 2.02
N ASN A 13 27.91 -7.27 2.86
CA ASN A 13 27.42 -7.49 4.22
C ASN A 13 26.01 -8.10 4.18
N GLY A 14 25.88 -9.37 4.58
CA GLY A 14 24.61 -10.11 4.53
C GLY A 14 23.45 -9.42 5.25
N SER A 15 23.71 -8.69 6.34
CA SER A 15 22.67 -7.92 7.06
C SER A 15 22.09 -6.78 6.20
N VAL A 16 22.93 -6.12 5.39
CA VAL A 16 22.52 -5.06 4.48
C VAL A 16 21.74 -5.64 3.30
N VAL A 17 22.20 -6.77 2.76
CA VAL A 17 21.52 -7.47 1.65
C VAL A 17 20.13 -7.95 2.06
N ASP A 18 19.99 -8.63 3.20
CA ASP A 18 18.71 -9.15 3.68
C ASP A 18 17.71 -8.00 3.96
N MET A 19 18.20 -6.89 4.53
CA MET A 19 17.39 -5.70 4.74
C MET A 19 16.94 -5.09 3.41
N ALA A 20 17.85 -4.95 2.43
CA ALA A 20 17.53 -4.42 1.12
C ALA A 20 16.49 -5.29 0.38
N VAL A 21 16.64 -6.61 0.43
CA VAL A 21 15.65 -7.55 -0.12
C VAL A 21 14.30 -7.38 0.57
N GLY A 22 14.26 -7.28 1.90
CA GLY A 22 13.03 -7.05 2.65
C GLY A 22 12.29 -5.77 2.24
N VAL A 23 13.02 -4.66 2.08
CA VAL A 23 12.44 -3.37 1.66
C VAL A 23 11.92 -3.40 0.23
N ILE A 24 12.69 -3.98 -0.70
CA ILE A 24 12.30 -4.08 -2.13
C ILE A 24 11.06 -4.95 -2.28
N VAL A 25 11.06 -6.14 -1.65
CA VAL A 25 9.93 -7.08 -1.71
C VAL A 25 8.71 -6.49 -1.01
N GLY A 26 8.89 -5.86 0.15
CA GLY A 26 7.80 -5.20 0.88
C GLY A 26 7.16 -4.08 0.07
N GLY A 27 7.96 -3.23 -0.58
CA GLY A 27 7.47 -2.17 -1.46
C GLY A 27 6.74 -2.69 -2.70
N ALA A 28 7.26 -3.76 -3.32
CA ALA A 28 6.61 -4.39 -4.47
C ALA A 28 5.26 -5.04 -4.08
N PHE A 29 5.20 -5.73 -2.94
CA PHE A 29 3.97 -6.37 -2.46
C PHE A 29 2.90 -5.34 -2.11
N GLY A 30 3.28 -4.21 -1.50
CA GLY A 30 2.37 -3.10 -1.24
C GLY A 30 1.69 -2.59 -2.52
N LYS A 31 2.45 -2.42 -3.61
CA LYS A 31 1.91 -2.00 -4.92
C LYS A 31 0.92 -3.02 -5.49
N ILE A 32 1.20 -4.32 -5.36
CA ILE A 32 0.30 -5.38 -5.82
C ILE A 32 -1.04 -5.30 -5.07
N ALA A 33 -0.99 -5.12 -3.75
CA ALA A 33 -2.20 -5.01 -2.95
C ALA A 33 -3.01 -3.74 -3.29
N THR A 34 -2.34 -2.59 -3.45
CA THR A 34 -3.00 -1.35 -3.90
C THR A 34 -3.61 -1.49 -5.30
N SER A 35 -2.98 -2.22 -6.22
CA SER A 35 -3.59 -2.48 -7.53
C SER A 35 -4.81 -3.39 -7.41
N LEU A 36 -4.76 -4.42 -6.56
CA LEU A 36 -5.90 -5.30 -6.31
C LEU A 36 -7.11 -4.53 -5.78
N THR A 37 -6.91 -3.60 -4.86
CA THR A 37 -8.01 -2.78 -4.32
C THR A 37 -8.52 -1.77 -5.34
N THR A 38 -7.61 -1.02 -5.94
CA THR A 38 -7.93 0.14 -6.80
C THR A 38 -8.44 -0.28 -8.16
N ASP A 39 -7.80 -1.27 -8.78
CA ASP A 39 -8.04 -1.63 -10.17
C ASP A 39 -8.99 -2.82 -10.30
N VAL A 40 -9.14 -3.65 -9.26
CA VAL A 40 -9.96 -4.89 -9.33
C VAL A 40 -11.19 -4.81 -8.43
N ILE A 41 -11.05 -4.37 -7.17
CA ILE A 41 -12.16 -4.38 -6.20
C ILE A 41 -13.05 -3.14 -6.33
N MET A 42 -12.47 -1.95 -6.48
CA MET A 42 -13.23 -0.70 -6.51
C MET A 42 -14.11 -0.52 -7.75
N PRO A 43 -13.72 -0.89 -9.00
CA PRO A 43 -14.58 -0.64 -10.16
C PRO A 43 -15.94 -1.37 -10.08
N PRO A 44 -16.02 -2.66 -9.66
CA PRO A 44 -17.29 -3.32 -9.38
C PRO A 44 -18.10 -2.63 -8.29
N ILE A 45 -17.47 -2.18 -7.20
CA ILE A 45 -18.14 -1.46 -6.10
C ILE A 45 -18.68 -0.11 -6.59
N GLY A 46 -17.91 0.64 -7.37
CA GLY A 46 -18.32 1.90 -7.98
C GLY A 46 -19.47 1.74 -8.96
N LEU A 47 -19.50 0.63 -9.71
CA LEU A 47 -20.62 0.31 -10.59
C LEU A 47 -21.90 -0.01 -9.78
N LEU A 48 -21.78 -0.78 -8.70
CA LEU A 48 -22.90 -1.14 -7.81
C LEU A 48 -23.47 0.07 -7.06
N LEU A 49 -22.64 1.03 -6.67
CA LEU A 49 -23.04 2.25 -5.95
C LEU A 49 -23.47 3.40 -6.88
N GLY A 50 -23.67 3.13 -8.17
CA GLY A 50 -24.27 4.08 -9.11
C GLY A 50 -23.28 4.83 -10.03
N LYS A 51 -22.18 4.18 -10.45
CA LYS A 51 -21.08 4.77 -11.26
C LYS A 51 -20.31 5.87 -10.53
N VAL A 52 -20.15 5.72 -9.22
CA VAL A 52 -19.36 6.65 -8.42
C VAL A 52 -17.88 6.32 -8.59
N ASP A 53 -17.12 7.27 -9.11
CA ASP A 53 -15.65 7.19 -9.13
C ASP A 53 -15.11 7.65 -7.77
N PHE A 54 -14.77 6.69 -6.91
CA PHE A 54 -14.21 6.93 -5.59
C PHE A 54 -12.93 7.77 -5.62
N ASN A 55 -12.14 7.72 -6.70
CA ASN A 55 -10.95 8.54 -6.82
C ASN A 55 -11.28 10.03 -6.95
N ASN A 56 -12.48 10.36 -7.43
CA ASN A 56 -12.97 11.73 -7.61
C ASN A 56 -13.97 12.16 -6.53
N LEU A 57 -14.10 11.39 -5.45
CA LEU A 57 -14.87 11.79 -4.28
C LEU A 57 -14.03 12.67 -3.35
N PHE A 58 -14.25 13.98 -3.46
CA PHE A 58 -13.62 14.98 -2.61
C PHE A 58 -14.57 16.12 -2.26
N ILE A 59 -14.27 16.79 -1.15
CA ILE A 59 -14.90 18.04 -0.76
C ILE A 59 -13.86 19.16 -0.96
N ASP A 60 -14.20 20.12 -1.80
CA ASP A 60 -13.41 21.35 -1.93
C ASP A 60 -13.72 22.30 -0.78
N LEU A 61 -12.69 22.66 -0.01
CA LEU A 61 -12.79 23.59 1.12
C LEU A 61 -12.54 25.04 0.69
N SER A 62 -12.17 25.28 -0.56
CA SER A 62 -11.92 26.63 -1.11
C SER A 62 -13.19 27.34 -1.58
N GLY A 63 -14.31 26.63 -1.69
CA GLY A 63 -15.61 27.16 -2.13
C GLY A 63 -15.68 27.52 -3.62
N LYS A 64 -14.63 27.21 -4.41
CA LYS A 64 -14.58 27.52 -5.85
C LYS A 64 -15.25 26.44 -6.70
N GLY A 65 -15.38 25.22 -6.17
CA GLY A 65 -16.08 24.12 -6.82
C GLY A 65 -15.32 23.64 -8.05
N TYR A 66 -14.60 22.52 -7.91
CA TYR A 66 -13.87 21.93 -9.03
C TYR A 66 -14.58 20.68 -9.56
N PRO A 67 -14.55 20.45 -10.88
CA PRO A 67 -15.22 19.29 -11.48
C PRO A 67 -14.48 17.97 -11.22
N THR A 68 -13.18 18.02 -10.93
CA THR A 68 -12.36 16.83 -10.66
C THR A 68 -11.33 17.10 -9.58
N LEU A 69 -10.89 16.04 -8.91
CA LEU A 69 -9.86 16.11 -7.88
C LEU A 69 -8.53 16.60 -8.47
N ALA A 70 -8.25 16.21 -9.72
CA ALA A 70 -7.09 16.67 -10.47
C ALA A 70 -7.11 18.19 -10.71
N ALA A 71 -8.26 18.75 -11.09
CA ALA A 71 -8.41 20.20 -11.28
C ALA A 71 -8.26 20.97 -9.97
N ALA A 72 -8.83 20.45 -8.88
CA ALA A 72 -8.71 21.06 -7.55
C ALA A 72 -7.26 21.06 -7.05
N LYS A 73 -6.53 19.94 -7.24
CA LYS A 73 -5.11 19.85 -6.89
C LYS A 73 -4.24 20.76 -7.75
N ALA A 74 -4.50 20.84 -9.06
CA ALA A 74 -3.77 21.72 -9.98
C ALA A 74 -3.97 23.20 -9.63
N ALA A 75 -5.16 23.57 -9.15
CA ALA A 75 -5.46 24.93 -8.67
C ALA A 75 -4.93 25.22 -7.26
N GLY A 76 -4.27 24.26 -6.61
CA GLY A 76 -3.77 24.39 -5.24
C GLY A 76 -4.89 24.51 -4.19
N ALA A 77 -6.10 24.06 -4.50
CA ALA A 77 -7.22 24.15 -3.58
C ALA A 77 -7.10 23.12 -2.44
N PRO A 78 -7.34 23.52 -1.18
CA PRO A 78 -7.46 22.56 -0.08
C PRO A 78 -8.65 21.64 -0.31
N THR A 79 -8.37 20.35 -0.49
CA THR A 79 -9.37 19.31 -0.77
C THR A 79 -9.36 18.23 0.30
N LEU A 80 -10.55 17.84 0.77
CA LEU A 80 -10.74 16.68 1.62
C LEU A 80 -11.11 15.48 0.74
N ASN A 81 -10.12 14.63 0.49
CA ASN A 81 -10.21 13.51 -0.45
C ASN A 81 -10.66 12.23 0.25
N TYR A 82 -11.91 12.20 0.72
CA TYR A 82 -12.43 11.08 1.51
C TYR A 82 -12.50 9.77 0.73
N GLY A 83 -12.70 9.81 -0.60
CA GLY A 83 -12.68 8.61 -1.43
C GLY A 83 -11.31 7.90 -1.43
N ILE A 84 -10.23 8.67 -1.64
CA ILE A 84 -8.84 8.16 -1.56
C ILE A 84 -8.52 7.67 -0.15
N PHE A 85 -9.06 8.32 0.89
CA PHE A 85 -8.87 7.88 2.27
C PHE A 85 -9.50 6.50 2.52
N ILE A 86 -10.75 6.30 2.10
CA ILE A 86 -11.43 5.00 2.23
C ILE A 86 -10.67 3.91 1.47
N GLN A 87 -10.21 4.20 0.26
CA GLN A 87 -9.34 3.30 -0.50
C GLN A 87 -8.08 2.94 0.30
N THR A 88 -7.36 3.93 0.85
CA THR A 88 -6.14 3.69 1.63
C THR A 88 -6.41 2.82 2.86
N CYS A 89 -7.54 3.01 3.54
CA CYS A 89 -7.95 2.12 4.62
C CYS A 89 -8.17 0.68 4.14
N LEU A 90 -8.87 0.49 3.02
CA LEU A 90 -9.12 -0.83 2.43
C LEU A 90 -7.82 -1.51 2.00
N ASP A 91 -6.90 -0.78 1.36
CA ASP A 91 -5.56 -1.25 0.99
C ASP A 91 -4.83 -1.78 2.21
N PHE A 92 -4.82 -1.01 3.30
CA PHE A 92 -4.19 -1.42 4.55
C PHE A 92 -4.81 -2.71 5.10
N PHE A 93 -6.15 -2.80 5.14
CA PHE A 93 -6.82 -4.02 5.62
C PHE A 93 -6.50 -5.24 4.74
N ILE A 94 -6.44 -5.07 3.43
CA ILE A 94 -6.15 -6.16 2.49
C ILE A 94 -4.70 -6.60 2.59
N VAL A 95 -3.74 -5.66 2.66
CA VAL A 95 -2.32 -5.96 2.89
C VAL A 95 -2.15 -6.70 4.22
N ALA A 96 -2.72 -6.17 5.30
CA ALA A 96 -2.62 -6.78 6.63
C ALA A 96 -3.21 -8.19 6.64
N PHE A 97 -4.35 -8.39 6.00
CA PHE A 97 -4.99 -9.70 5.88
C PHE A 97 -4.17 -10.67 5.03
N ALA A 98 -3.60 -10.22 3.91
CA ALA A 98 -2.74 -11.04 3.07
C ALA A 98 -1.47 -11.49 3.81
N ILE A 99 -0.80 -10.58 4.51
CA ILE A 99 0.36 -10.90 5.36
C ILE A 99 -0.03 -11.90 6.45
N PHE A 100 -1.18 -11.69 7.11
CA PHE A 100 -1.71 -12.63 8.10
C PHE A 100 -1.93 -14.03 7.52
N LEU A 101 -2.51 -14.15 6.33
CA LEU A 101 -2.71 -15.44 5.67
C LEU A 101 -1.39 -16.14 5.35
N VAL A 102 -0.39 -15.41 4.86
CA VAL A 102 0.95 -15.94 4.57
C VAL A 102 1.63 -16.43 5.85
N ILE A 103 1.63 -15.62 6.92
CA ILE A 103 2.20 -16.01 8.22
C ILE A 103 1.47 -17.23 8.78
N ARG A 104 0.13 -17.26 8.70
CA ARG A 104 -0.68 -18.41 9.12
C ARG A 104 -0.31 -19.67 8.35
N TRP A 105 -0.10 -19.57 7.04
CA TRP A 105 0.33 -20.70 6.20
C TRP A 105 1.72 -21.19 6.57
N ILE A 106 2.68 -20.27 6.74
CA ILE A 106 4.05 -20.61 7.15
C ILE A 106 4.04 -21.28 8.53
N ASN A 107 3.28 -20.75 9.49
CA ASN A 107 3.17 -21.34 10.83
C ASN A 107 2.55 -22.75 10.80
N LYS A 108 1.55 -22.96 9.93
CA LYS A 108 0.93 -24.28 9.71
C LYS A 108 1.95 -25.28 9.12
N LEU A 109 2.78 -24.85 8.16
CA LEU A 109 3.79 -25.70 7.52
C LEU A 109 5.00 -25.97 8.43
N ARG A 110 5.41 -25.00 9.23
CA ARG A 110 6.54 -25.15 10.16
C ARG A 110 6.18 -25.95 11.42
N GLY A 111 4.91 -26.38 11.57
CA GLY A 111 4.45 -27.16 12.73
C GLY A 111 4.71 -26.45 14.07
N VAL A 112 4.82 -25.12 14.05
CA VAL A 112 5.12 -24.33 15.25
C VAL A 112 3.89 -24.42 16.15
N LYS A 113 3.95 -25.28 17.17
CA LYS A 113 3.03 -25.24 18.30
C LYS A 113 3.06 -23.79 18.81
N PRO A 114 1.92 -23.09 18.93
CA PRO A 114 1.91 -21.76 19.49
C PRO A 114 2.65 -21.82 20.83
N ALA A 115 3.71 -21.02 20.96
CA ALA A 115 4.41 -20.90 22.23
C ALA A 115 3.36 -20.52 23.28
N PRO A 116 3.33 -21.18 24.44
CA PRO A 116 2.35 -20.88 25.47
C PRO A 116 2.51 -19.40 25.82
N THR A 117 1.44 -18.64 25.55
CA THR A 117 1.27 -17.26 26.02
C THR A 117 1.53 -17.26 27.52
N ALA A 118 2.56 -16.53 27.94
CA ALA A 118 2.80 -16.21 29.34
C ALA A 118 1.73 -15.24 29.85
#